data_AF-A0A484C095-F1
#
_entry.id   AF-A0A484C095-F1
#
_cell.length_a   1.000
_cell.length_b   1.000
_cell.length_c   1.000
_cell.angle_alpha   90.00
_cell.angle_beta   90.00
_cell.angle_gamma   90.00
#
_symmetry.space_group_name_H-M   'P 1'
#
loop_
_entity.id
_entity.type
_entity.pdbx_description
1 polymer ?
#
loop_
_entity_poly.entity_id
_entity_poly.type
_entity_poly.pdbx_seq_one_letter_code
_entity_poly.pdbx_strand_id
1 'polypeptide(L)'
;MDSPGLCAQYCTYTTMENDTKEIISVVTIDKRQTQRNSVVMEREAFVSTMDKLLTEAVLLQWTKDIVNHFWYCCKTAETEVQFRKLWSSVLHHVTNEHKWYLGHCLHDRLPENQEKEWLESGSQAHKALETIVLNKRWLKDVHRYLPFRSICQLESFHNHILMYASKRFSFSPSVYEARTLLAALDYNHHKNRPPLSNKEGQMIFRRQYQKKSGRWTVYSLKVVKDYSYIPDLQAAILRKRLHSERGLPRRRILRPDDPRTLGLLPNVPPPSIDTIIESHVSRGLGMNTWKFQL
;
A
#
# COMPACT_ATOMS: atom_id res chain seq x y z
N MET A 1 4.20 -50.21 7.03
CA MET A 1 3.82 -50.90 5.77
C MET A 1 2.40 -50.50 5.46
N ASP A 2 2.19 -49.81 4.35
CA ASP A 2 0.85 -49.44 3.88
C ASP A 2 0.06 -50.67 3.41
N SER A 3 -1.25 -50.61 3.56
CA SER A 3 -2.18 -51.68 3.18
C SER A 3 -2.08 -52.03 1.68
N PRO A 4 -2.05 -53.32 1.30
CA PRO A 4 -2.02 -53.73 -0.11
C PRO A 4 -3.28 -53.26 -0.84
N GLY A 5 -3.12 -52.43 -1.87
CA GLY A 5 -4.21 -52.04 -2.79
C GLY A 5 -4.51 -50.54 -2.91
N LEU A 6 -3.95 -49.69 -2.06
CA LEU A 6 -4.12 -48.23 -2.14
C LEU A 6 -2.75 -47.57 -2.23
N CYS A 7 -2.27 -47.32 -3.45
CA CYS A 7 -1.10 -46.46 -3.61
C CYS A 7 -1.51 -44.99 -3.49
N ALA A 8 -0.83 -44.22 -2.64
CA ALA A 8 -1.02 -42.78 -2.55
C ALA A 8 -0.82 -42.11 -3.92
N GLN A 9 -1.89 -41.51 -4.45
CA GLN A 9 -1.87 -40.76 -5.72
C GLN A 9 -1.30 -39.34 -5.54
N TYR A 10 -1.48 -38.78 -4.35
CA TYR A 10 -1.07 -37.42 -3.99
C TYR A 10 -0.30 -37.45 -2.67
N CYS A 11 0.68 -36.58 -2.54
CA CYS A 11 1.39 -36.28 -1.30
C CYS A 11 1.27 -34.78 -1.05
N THR A 12 0.71 -34.39 0.09
CA THR A 12 0.65 -32.99 0.50
C THR A 12 1.72 -32.73 1.56
N TYR A 13 2.65 -31.84 1.25
CA TYR A 13 3.72 -31.42 2.13
C TYR A 13 3.46 -30.01 2.65
N THR A 14 3.50 -29.84 3.97
CA THR A 14 3.19 -28.57 4.63
C THR A 14 4.41 -28.10 5.41
N THR A 15 4.78 -26.84 5.23
CA THR A 15 5.89 -26.22 5.96
C THR A 15 5.34 -25.16 6.90
N MET A 16 5.76 -25.24 8.16
CA MET A 16 5.39 -24.33 9.23
C MET A 16 6.64 -23.61 9.74
N GLU A 17 6.54 -22.29 9.93
CA GLU A 17 7.58 -21.52 10.60
C GLU A 17 7.50 -21.80 12.12
N ASN A 18 8.64 -22.15 12.72
CA ASN A 18 8.64 -22.75 14.05
C ASN A 18 8.28 -21.77 15.19
N ASP A 19 8.51 -20.48 15.03
CA ASP A 19 8.36 -19.50 16.10
C ASP A 19 6.95 -18.88 16.10
N THR A 20 6.45 -18.52 14.91
CA THR A 20 5.11 -17.95 14.69
C THR A 20 4.03 -19.02 14.60
N LYS A 21 4.41 -20.28 14.30
CA LYS A 21 3.49 -21.39 14.00
C LYS A 21 2.63 -21.15 12.76
N GLU A 22 3.01 -20.20 11.91
CA GLU A 22 2.31 -19.92 10.66
C GLU A 22 2.66 -20.97 9.60
N ILE A 23 1.65 -21.40 8.84
CA ILE A 23 1.85 -22.25 7.66
C ILE A 23 2.37 -21.37 6.53
N ILE A 24 3.62 -21.56 6.12
CA ILE A 24 4.29 -20.75 5.11
C ILE A 24 4.23 -21.36 3.70
N SER A 25 4.01 -22.68 3.60
CA SER A 25 3.87 -23.35 2.30
C SER A 25 3.03 -24.62 2.42
N VAL A 26 2.20 -24.88 1.41
CA VAL A 26 1.50 -26.15 1.20
C VAL A 26 1.68 -26.54 -0.26
N VAL A 27 2.31 -27.68 -0.51
CA VAL A 27 2.58 -28.20 -1.85
C VAL A 27 1.96 -29.59 -1.98
N THR A 28 1.28 -29.84 -3.11
CA THR A 28 0.75 -31.16 -3.43
C THR A 28 1.48 -31.73 -4.64
N ILE A 29 2.19 -32.83 -4.45
CA ILE A 29 2.86 -33.59 -5.50
C ILE A 29 1.94 -34.72 -5.97
N ASP A 30 1.72 -34.82 -7.26
CA ASP A 30 1.05 -35.95 -7.89
C ASP A 30 2.08 -37.05 -8.19
N LYS A 31 1.72 -38.31 -7.94
CA LYS A 31 2.59 -39.48 -8.15
C LYS A 31 3.16 -39.58 -9.59
N ARG A 32 2.50 -38.98 -10.59
CA ARG A 32 3.01 -38.89 -11.97
C ARG A 32 4.27 -38.02 -12.10
N GLN A 33 4.48 -37.08 -11.18
CA GLN A 33 5.66 -36.20 -11.13
C GLN A 33 6.91 -36.95 -10.63
N THR A 34 6.74 -38.09 -9.96
CA THR A 34 7.84 -38.90 -9.40
C THR A 34 8.04 -40.23 -10.11
N GLN A 35 7.82 -40.28 -11.43
CA GLN A 35 7.91 -41.51 -12.22
C GLN A 35 7.02 -42.65 -11.67
N ARG A 36 5.89 -42.30 -11.06
CA ARG A 36 4.99 -43.24 -10.39
C ARG A 36 5.62 -44.00 -9.23
N ASN A 37 6.57 -43.40 -8.52
CA ASN A 37 7.13 -43.90 -7.27
C ASN A 37 6.64 -43.08 -6.08
N SER A 38 5.83 -43.68 -5.21
CA SER A 38 5.27 -43.01 -4.03
C SER A 38 6.30 -42.76 -2.93
N VAL A 39 7.36 -43.57 -2.84
CA VAL A 39 8.37 -43.49 -1.78
C VAL A 39 9.17 -42.19 -1.86
N VAL A 40 9.37 -41.65 -3.07
CA VAL A 40 10.17 -40.43 -3.28
C VAL A 40 9.33 -39.15 -3.32
N MET A 41 8.00 -39.24 -3.22
CA MET A 41 7.10 -38.08 -3.29
C MET A 41 7.35 -37.08 -2.17
N GLU A 42 7.58 -37.56 -0.95
CA GLU A 42 7.88 -36.69 0.19
C GLU A 42 9.21 -35.94 -0.02
N ARG A 43 10.25 -36.65 -0.49
CA ARG A 43 11.55 -36.04 -0.80
C ARG A 43 11.42 -34.97 -1.88
N GLU A 44 10.69 -35.26 -2.95
CA GLU A 44 10.45 -34.30 -4.04
C GLU A 44 9.67 -33.08 -3.54
N ALA A 45 8.63 -33.31 -2.73
CA ALA A 45 7.85 -32.23 -2.14
C ALA A 45 8.67 -31.35 -1.20
N PHE A 46 9.56 -31.94 -0.39
CA PHE A 46 10.50 -31.22 0.46
C PHE A 46 11.47 -30.37 -0.37
N VAL A 47 12.16 -30.98 -1.35
CA VAL A 47 13.12 -30.27 -2.21
C VAL A 47 12.44 -29.12 -2.94
N SER A 48 11.30 -29.37 -3.60
CA SER A 48 10.54 -28.34 -4.31
C SER A 48 10.09 -27.21 -3.39
N THR A 49 9.67 -27.53 -2.16
CA THR A 49 9.27 -26.52 -1.17
C THR A 49 10.46 -25.69 -0.72
N MET A 50 11.59 -26.32 -0.41
CA MET A 50 12.80 -25.62 0.02
C MET A 50 13.39 -24.75 -1.09
N ASP A 51 13.47 -25.25 -2.32
CA ASP A 51 13.92 -24.49 -3.49
C ASP A 51 13.08 -23.22 -3.70
N LYS A 52 11.75 -23.35 -3.58
CA LYS A 52 10.83 -22.22 -3.68
C LYS A 52 11.05 -21.21 -2.55
N LEU A 53 11.13 -21.67 -1.30
CA LEU A 53 11.32 -20.79 -0.13
C LEU A 53 12.67 -20.07 -0.17
N LEU A 54 13.74 -20.76 -0.55
CA LEU A 54 15.07 -20.17 -0.72
C LEU A 54 15.07 -19.13 -1.85
N THR A 55 14.43 -19.45 -2.98
CA THR A 55 14.25 -18.51 -4.10
C THR A 55 13.50 -17.24 -3.65
N GLU A 56 12.40 -17.39 -2.93
CA GLU A 56 11.63 -16.26 -2.39
C GLU A 56 12.47 -15.44 -1.39
N ALA A 57 13.21 -16.09 -0.48
CA ALA A 57 14.06 -15.43 0.50
C ALA A 57 15.14 -14.56 -0.16
N VAL A 58 15.80 -15.07 -1.21
CA VAL A 58 16.82 -14.33 -1.97
C VAL A 58 16.19 -13.11 -2.69
N LEU A 59 15.05 -13.29 -3.35
CA LEU A 59 14.34 -12.20 -4.03
C LEU A 59 13.80 -11.14 -3.06
N LEU A 60 13.42 -11.54 -1.84
CA LEU A 60 13.00 -10.62 -0.79
C LEU A 60 14.10 -9.61 -0.44
N GLN A 61 15.38 -10.03 -0.43
CA GLN A 61 16.50 -9.12 -0.22
C GLN A 61 16.52 -8.03 -1.31
N TRP A 62 16.29 -8.41 -2.57
CA TRP A 62 16.31 -7.53 -3.76
C TRP A 62 15.06 -6.68 -3.97
N THR A 63 13.96 -6.99 -3.30
CA THR A 63 12.65 -6.33 -3.52
C THR A 63 12.71 -4.79 -3.42
N LYS A 64 13.45 -4.24 -2.45
CA LYS A 64 13.53 -2.78 -2.28
C LYS A 64 14.22 -2.11 -3.46
N ASP A 65 15.34 -2.67 -3.90
CA ASP A 65 16.14 -2.13 -4.99
C ASP A 65 15.43 -2.27 -6.34
N ILE A 66 14.73 -3.39 -6.55
CA ILE A 66 13.87 -3.60 -7.73
C ILE A 66 12.74 -2.56 -7.77
N VAL A 67 12.05 -2.32 -6.66
CA VAL A 67 10.97 -1.30 -6.58
C VAL A 67 11.54 0.11 -6.77
N ASN A 68 12.68 0.42 -6.17
CA ASN A 68 13.34 1.71 -6.37
C ASN A 68 13.75 1.90 -7.84
N HIS A 69 14.30 0.86 -8.48
CA HIS A 69 14.67 0.87 -9.89
C HIS A 69 13.44 1.05 -10.79
N PHE A 70 12.32 0.40 -10.46
CA PHE A 70 11.04 0.63 -11.15
C PHE A 70 10.63 2.11 -11.11
N TRP A 71 10.65 2.73 -9.93
CA TRP A 71 10.31 4.15 -9.79
C TRP A 71 11.30 5.06 -10.50
N TYR A 72 12.59 4.72 -10.50
CA TYR A 72 13.59 5.40 -11.30
C TYR A 72 13.26 5.30 -12.80
N CYS A 73 12.92 4.12 -13.30
CA CYS A 73 12.52 3.92 -14.69
C CYS A 73 11.29 4.78 -15.05
N CYS A 74 10.26 4.79 -14.21
CA CYS A 74 9.07 5.62 -14.42
C CYS A 74 9.37 7.12 -14.40
N LYS A 75 10.35 7.57 -13.60
CA LYS A 75 10.73 8.98 -13.50
C LYS A 75 11.60 9.44 -14.67
N THR A 76 12.47 8.55 -15.17
CA THR A 76 13.50 8.88 -16.16
C THR A 76 13.05 8.63 -17.59
N ALA A 77 12.19 7.63 -17.82
CA ALA A 77 11.73 7.30 -19.16
C ALA A 77 10.66 8.27 -19.65
N GLU A 78 10.85 8.80 -20.86
CA GLU A 78 9.85 9.63 -21.54
C GLU A 78 8.92 8.78 -22.44
N THR A 79 9.39 7.59 -22.83
CA THR A 79 8.67 6.68 -23.73
C THR A 79 8.63 5.25 -23.18
N GLU A 80 7.64 4.48 -23.61
CA GLU A 80 7.53 3.06 -23.24
C GLU A 80 8.75 2.25 -23.67
N VAL A 81 9.34 2.58 -24.82
CA VAL A 81 10.54 1.93 -25.34
C VAL A 81 11.74 2.19 -24.43
N GLN A 82 11.94 3.44 -23.99
CA GLN A 82 12.98 3.79 -23.04
C GLN A 82 12.75 3.08 -21.69
N PHE A 83 11.51 3.09 -21.19
CA PHE A 83 11.17 2.41 -19.95
C PHE A 83 11.52 0.93 -20.02
N ARG A 84 11.15 0.23 -21.10
CA ARG A 84 11.45 -1.20 -21.26
C ARG A 84 12.94 -1.50 -21.18
N LYS A 85 13.77 -0.67 -21.82
CA LYS A 85 15.24 -0.78 -21.78
C LYS A 85 15.80 -0.58 -20.37
N LEU A 86 15.37 0.50 -19.70
CA LEU A 86 15.79 0.78 -18.32
C LEU A 86 15.31 -0.32 -17.37
N TRP A 87 14.06 -0.76 -17.52
CA TRP A 87 13.49 -1.76 -16.65
C TRP A 87 14.17 -3.12 -16.81
N SER A 88 14.44 -3.57 -18.03
CA SER A 88 15.17 -4.83 -18.25
C SER A 88 16.59 -4.78 -17.70
N SER A 89 17.20 -3.60 -17.55
CA SER A 89 18.55 -3.46 -16.99
C SER A 89 18.65 -3.93 -15.54
N VAL A 90 17.52 -4.01 -14.81
CA VAL A 90 17.50 -4.55 -13.44
C VAL A 90 18.03 -5.98 -13.38
N LEU A 91 17.84 -6.78 -14.43
CA LEU A 91 18.32 -8.16 -14.50
C LEU A 91 19.84 -8.27 -14.56
N HIS A 92 20.51 -7.23 -15.04
CA HIS A 92 21.97 -7.11 -15.03
C HIS A 92 22.46 -6.51 -13.71
N HIS A 93 21.74 -5.50 -13.18
CA HIS A 93 22.12 -4.87 -11.91
C HIS A 93 22.13 -5.87 -10.75
N VAL A 94 21.14 -6.77 -10.66
CA VAL A 94 21.08 -7.77 -9.59
C VAL A 94 22.18 -8.85 -9.67
N THR A 95 22.82 -9.01 -10.84
CA THR A 95 23.94 -9.94 -11.07
C THR A 95 25.30 -9.21 -11.09
N ASN A 96 25.35 -7.95 -10.66
CA ASN A 96 26.53 -7.08 -10.71
C ASN A 96 27.08 -6.83 -12.14
N GLU A 97 26.25 -7.00 -13.16
CA GLU A 97 26.59 -6.66 -14.53
C GLU A 97 26.18 -5.22 -14.85
N HIS A 98 27.18 -4.35 -15.03
CA HIS A 98 26.95 -2.91 -15.27
C HIS A 98 27.17 -2.50 -16.73
N LYS A 99 27.64 -3.42 -17.56
CA LYS A 99 27.84 -3.26 -19.02
C LYS A 99 27.39 -4.53 -19.73
N TRP A 100 26.60 -4.40 -20.78
CA TRP A 100 26.08 -5.51 -21.58
C TRP A 100 25.97 -5.10 -23.05
N TYR A 101 25.66 -6.07 -23.93
CA TYR A 101 25.68 -5.86 -25.38
C TYR A 101 24.82 -4.69 -25.87
N LEU A 102 23.70 -4.42 -25.20
CA LEU A 102 22.73 -3.39 -25.58
C LEU A 102 22.82 -2.08 -24.75
N GLY A 103 23.80 -1.95 -23.84
CA GLY A 103 23.90 -0.76 -23.01
C GLY A 103 24.77 -0.89 -21.75
N HIS A 104 24.64 0.10 -20.88
CA HIS A 104 25.33 0.17 -19.59
C HIS A 104 24.43 0.84 -18.55
N CYS A 105 24.77 0.67 -17.27
CA CYS A 105 24.04 1.29 -16.16
C CYS A 105 24.11 2.83 -16.24
N LEU A 106 23.01 3.51 -15.95
CA LEU A 106 22.95 4.97 -15.91
C LEU A 106 23.08 5.47 -14.47
N HIS A 107 24.22 5.18 -13.84
CA HIS A 107 24.60 5.71 -12.53
C HIS A 107 26.12 5.76 -12.37
N ASP A 108 26.59 6.64 -11.49
CA ASP A 108 28.00 6.70 -11.09
C ASP A 108 28.38 5.54 -10.17
N ARG A 109 29.68 5.41 -9.87
CA ARG A 109 30.18 4.38 -8.95
C ARG A 109 29.52 4.55 -7.57
N LEU A 110 28.73 3.55 -7.18
CA LEU A 110 28.12 3.49 -5.87
C LEU A 110 29.17 3.03 -4.83
N PRO A 111 29.05 3.44 -3.55
CA PRO A 111 29.90 2.94 -2.48
C PRO A 111 29.80 1.41 -2.39
N GLU A 112 30.93 0.73 -2.24
CA GLU A 112 30.98 -0.70 -1.93
C GLU A 112 30.39 -0.92 -0.53
N ASN A 113 29.07 -1.11 -0.47
CA ASN A 113 28.39 -1.52 0.74
C ASN A 113 27.76 -2.88 0.46
N GLN A 114 28.62 -3.90 0.45
CA GLN A 114 28.34 -5.26 -0.02
C GLN A 114 27.96 -6.20 1.12
N GLU A 115 27.01 -5.83 1.98
CA GLU A 115 26.36 -6.85 2.84
C GLU A 115 25.39 -7.72 2.04
N LYS A 116 25.13 -7.38 0.77
CA LYS A 116 24.10 -8.01 -0.04
C LYS A 116 24.72 -8.91 -1.12
N GLU A 117 24.32 -10.17 -1.10
CA GLU A 117 24.74 -11.15 -2.10
C GLU A 117 24.08 -10.88 -3.46
N TRP A 118 24.90 -10.87 -4.50
CA TRP A 118 24.46 -10.79 -5.89
C TRP A 118 23.74 -12.06 -6.29
N LEU A 119 22.77 -11.94 -7.20
CA LEU A 119 22.15 -13.11 -7.80
C LEU A 119 23.15 -13.78 -8.76
N GLU A 120 23.18 -15.11 -8.72
CA GLU A 120 23.85 -15.88 -9.77
C GLU A 120 23.00 -15.83 -11.05
N SER A 121 23.65 -15.46 -12.16
CA SER A 121 23.01 -15.41 -13.48
C SER A 121 22.49 -16.81 -13.88
N GLY A 122 21.23 -16.90 -14.28
CA GLY A 122 20.58 -18.17 -14.65
C GLY A 122 20.14 -19.06 -13.48
N SER A 123 20.33 -18.64 -12.23
CA SER A 123 19.76 -19.27 -11.04
C SER A 123 18.22 -19.29 -11.07
N GLN A 124 17.58 -20.12 -10.24
CA GLN A 124 16.12 -20.15 -10.13
C GLN A 124 15.55 -18.77 -9.76
N ALA A 125 16.20 -18.05 -8.83
CA ALA A 125 15.81 -16.69 -8.44
C ALA A 125 15.95 -15.69 -9.59
N HIS A 126 17.06 -15.71 -10.33
CA HIS A 126 17.25 -14.83 -11.48
C HIS A 126 16.20 -15.09 -12.57
N LYS A 127 15.91 -16.35 -12.89
CA LYS A 127 14.86 -16.74 -13.86
C LYS A 127 13.45 -16.37 -13.41
N ALA A 128 13.16 -16.53 -12.11
CA ALA A 128 11.88 -16.10 -11.54
C ALA A 128 11.71 -14.57 -11.68
N LEU A 129 12.77 -13.80 -11.39
CA LEU A 129 12.76 -12.35 -11.61
C LEU A 129 12.63 -11.99 -13.08
N GLU A 130 13.35 -12.66 -13.98
CA GLU A 130 13.25 -12.47 -15.42
C GLU A 130 11.80 -12.67 -15.92
N THR A 131 11.12 -13.70 -15.43
CA THR A 131 9.71 -13.98 -15.75
C THR A 131 8.78 -12.83 -15.34
N ILE A 132 9.07 -12.16 -14.23
CA ILE A 132 8.32 -11.01 -13.74
C ILE A 132 8.64 -9.76 -14.58
N VAL A 133 9.93 -9.46 -14.73
CA VAL A 133 10.45 -8.26 -15.42
C VAL A 133 10.05 -8.26 -16.89
N LEU A 134 10.12 -9.41 -17.56
CA LEU A 134 9.83 -9.57 -18.99
C LEU A 134 8.38 -10.00 -19.27
N ASN A 135 7.51 -9.98 -18.26
CA ASN A 135 6.11 -10.40 -18.42
C ASN A 135 5.39 -9.56 -19.49
N LYS A 136 5.09 -10.18 -20.63
CA LYS A 136 4.47 -9.51 -21.79
C LYS A 136 3.11 -8.87 -21.47
N ARG A 137 2.34 -9.44 -20.54
CA ARG A 137 1.00 -8.93 -20.18
C ARG A 137 1.14 -7.66 -19.34
N TRP A 138 1.97 -7.72 -18.30
CA TRP A 138 2.27 -6.56 -17.45
C TRP A 138 2.90 -5.42 -18.25
N LEU A 139 3.86 -5.74 -19.12
CA LEU A 139 4.54 -4.76 -19.96
C LEU A 139 3.59 -3.96 -20.87
N LYS A 140 2.44 -4.52 -21.28
CA LYS A 140 1.42 -3.79 -22.07
C LYS A 140 0.73 -2.68 -21.27
N ASP A 141 0.62 -2.85 -19.97
CA ASP A 141 -0.06 -1.88 -19.08
C ASP A 141 0.90 -0.84 -18.49
N VAL A 142 2.18 -0.90 -18.82
CA VAL A 142 3.21 -0.08 -18.17
C VAL A 142 3.09 1.41 -18.49
N HIS A 143 2.53 1.75 -19.66
CA HIS A 143 2.22 3.12 -20.07
C HIS A 143 1.37 3.88 -19.05
N ARG A 144 0.57 3.18 -18.23
CA ARG A 144 -0.24 3.79 -17.16
C ARG A 144 0.60 4.36 -16.01
N TYR A 145 1.84 3.89 -15.86
CA TYR A 145 2.74 4.26 -14.76
C TYR A 145 3.82 5.27 -15.17
N LEU A 146 4.08 5.43 -16.47
CA LEU A 146 5.03 6.42 -17.01
C LEU A 146 4.75 7.87 -16.61
N PRO A 147 3.49 8.34 -16.41
CA PRO A 147 3.22 9.69 -15.92
C PRO A 147 3.64 9.94 -14.46
N PHE A 148 4.42 9.04 -13.84
CA PHE A 148 4.96 9.08 -12.48
C PHE A 148 3.98 9.70 -11.46
N ARG A 149 2.83 9.05 -11.26
CA ARG A 149 1.82 9.51 -10.29
C ARG A 149 1.95 8.76 -8.97
N SER A 150 2.78 9.29 -8.07
CA SER A 150 2.81 8.78 -6.69
C SER A 150 1.62 9.31 -5.89
N ILE A 151 0.95 8.43 -5.16
CA ILE A 151 -0.16 8.80 -4.27
C ILE A 151 0.31 9.24 -2.87
N CYS A 152 1.63 9.30 -2.61
CA CYS A 152 2.16 9.57 -1.27
C CYS A 152 1.69 10.91 -0.69
N GLN A 153 1.61 11.96 -1.53
CA GLN A 153 1.09 13.27 -1.13
C GLN A 153 -0.41 13.23 -0.85
N LEU A 154 -1.16 12.46 -1.65
CA LEU A 154 -2.59 12.28 -1.46
C LEU A 154 -2.90 11.51 -0.16
N GLU A 155 -2.13 10.47 0.15
CA GLU A 155 -2.20 9.75 1.42
C GLU A 155 -1.89 10.67 2.61
N SER A 156 -0.86 11.52 2.49
CA SER A 156 -0.55 12.53 3.50
C SER A 156 -1.71 13.51 3.71
N PHE A 157 -2.41 13.91 2.64
CA PHE A 157 -3.59 14.75 2.74
C PHE A 157 -4.78 14.01 3.38
N HIS A 158 -5.04 12.75 3.01
CA HIS A 158 -6.07 11.93 3.65
C HIS A 158 -5.83 11.76 5.16
N ASN A 159 -4.58 11.67 5.61
CA ASN A 159 -4.25 11.70 7.03
C ASN A 159 -4.66 13.03 7.69
N HIS A 160 -4.52 14.17 7.00
CA HIS A 160 -5.02 15.46 7.51
C HIS A 160 -6.54 15.45 7.61
N ILE A 161 -7.26 14.91 6.61
CA ILE A 161 -8.72 14.74 6.71
C ILE A 161 -9.09 13.93 7.95
N LEU A 162 -8.40 12.84 8.26
CA LEU A 162 -8.67 12.04 9.46
C LEU A 162 -8.43 12.81 10.77
N MET A 163 -7.46 13.74 10.81
CA MET A 163 -7.23 14.60 11.97
C MET A 163 -8.37 15.60 12.19
N TYR A 164 -8.89 16.21 11.12
CA TYR A 164 -9.94 17.22 11.19
C TYR A 164 -11.35 16.63 11.18
N ALA A 165 -11.56 15.48 10.56
CA ALA A 165 -12.84 14.83 10.34
C ALA A 165 -12.70 13.30 10.55
N SER A 166 -12.33 12.92 11.77
CA SER A 166 -12.16 11.51 12.14
C SER A 166 -13.42 10.69 11.89
N LYS A 167 -13.25 9.49 11.31
CA LYS A 167 -14.33 8.51 11.06
C LYS A 167 -15.04 8.02 12.32
N ARG A 168 -14.50 8.34 13.51
CA ARG A 168 -15.06 7.93 14.81
C ARG A 168 -16.23 8.82 15.26
N PHE A 169 -16.44 9.95 14.60
CA PHE A 169 -17.50 10.89 14.94
C PHE A 169 -18.42 11.10 13.74
N SER A 170 -19.70 11.31 14.02
CA SER A 170 -20.67 11.74 13.01
C SER A 170 -20.59 13.26 12.85
N PHE A 171 -20.60 13.73 11.61
CA PHE A 171 -20.64 15.15 11.28
C PHE A 171 -21.81 15.40 10.33
N SER A 172 -22.50 16.52 10.51
CA SER A 172 -23.43 16.99 9.48
C SER A 172 -22.65 17.34 8.20
N PRO A 173 -23.26 17.24 7.01
CA PRO A 173 -22.54 17.46 5.75
C PRO A 173 -21.82 18.82 5.68
N SER A 174 -22.44 19.90 6.17
CA SER A 174 -21.80 21.22 6.19
C SER A 174 -20.61 21.31 7.15
N VAL A 175 -20.65 20.60 8.27
CA VAL A 175 -19.54 20.57 9.24
C VAL A 175 -18.39 19.72 8.69
N TYR A 176 -18.71 18.59 8.06
CA TYR A 176 -17.72 17.73 7.41
C TYR A 176 -17.00 18.46 6.26
N GLU A 177 -17.76 19.15 5.41
CA GLU A 177 -17.24 20.00 4.33
C GLU A 177 -16.27 21.05 4.89
N ALA A 178 -16.70 21.83 5.89
CA ALA A 178 -15.87 22.86 6.50
C ALA A 178 -14.58 22.29 7.10
N ARG A 179 -14.65 21.16 7.81
CA ARG A 179 -13.48 20.48 8.40
C ARG A 179 -12.52 19.96 7.32
N THR A 180 -13.04 19.44 6.22
CA THR A 180 -12.22 18.97 5.09
C THR A 180 -11.51 20.13 4.40
N LEU A 181 -12.18 21.28 4.27
CA LEU A 181 -11.55 22.51 3.75
C LEU A 181 -10.46 23.03 4.69
N LEU A 182 -10.68 23.00 6.01
CA LEU A 182 -9.65 23.35 6.99
C LEU A 182 -8.44 22.40 6.92
N ALA A 183 -8.67 21.11 6.74
CA ALA A 183 -7.60 20.13 6.52
C ALA A 183 -6.78 20.45 5.26
N ALA A 184 -7.45 20.90 4.18
CA ALA A 184 -6.79 21.30 2.94
C ALA A 184 -5.94 22.57 3.12
N LEU A 185 -6.43 23.55 3.90
CA LEU A 185 -5.65 24.74 4.24
C LEU A 185 -4.41 24.38 5.07
N ASP A 186 -4.56 23.57 6.13
CA ASP A 186 -3.43 23.08 6.95
C ASP A 186 -2.41 22.30 6.11
N TYR A 187 -2.87 21.38 5.26
CA TYR A 187 -2.01 20.62 4.37
C TYR A 187 -1.25 21.55 3.41
N ASN A 188 -1.94 22.48 2.75
CA ASN A 188 -1.33 23.37 1.78
C ASN A 188 -0.30 24.33 2.39
N HIS A 189 -0.54 24.82 3.60
CA HIS A 189 0.42 25.64 4.34
C HIS A 189 1.70 24.86 4.64
N HIS A 190 1.55 23.57 4.98
CA HIS A 190 2.66 22.76 5.49
C HIS A 190 3.30 21.78 4.48
N LYS A 191 2.78 21.63 3.26
CA LYS A 191 3.25 20.62 2.30
C LYS A 191 4.75 20.74 1.98
N ASN A 192 5.23 21.99 1.86
CA ASN A 192 6.58 22.32 1.44
C ASN A 192 7.52 22.64 2.62
N ARG A 193 7.18 22.21 3.84
CA ARG A 193 8.05 22.41 5.01
C ARG A 193 9.45 21.82 4.75
N PRO A 194 10.53 22.61 4.95
CA PRO A 194 11.88 22.12 4.76
C PRO A 194 12.25 21.08 5.82
N PRO A 195 13.28 20.25 5.54
CA PRO A 195 13.91 19.43 6.55
C PRO A 195 14.43 20.26 7.72
N LEU A 196 14.36 19.69 8.92
CA LEU A 196 14.92 20.26 10.13
C LEU A 196 16.43 20.06 10.11
N SER A 197 17.18 21.13 10.30
CA SER A 197 18.64 21.10 10.43
C SER A 197 19.08 21.37 11.86
N ASN A 198 20.24 20.84 12.25
CA ASN A 198 20.92 21.17 13.50
C ASN A 198 21.63 22.54 13.41
N LYS A 199 22.32 22.96 14.48
CA LYS A 199 23.06 24.24 14.52
C LYS A 199 24.18 24.34 13.48
N GLU A 200 24.67 23.21 12.96
CA GLU A 200 25.73 23.10 11.97
C GLU A 200 25.18 23.00 10.54
N GLY A 201 23.85 23.13 10.36
CA GLY A 201 23.19 23.05 9.05
C GLY A 201 22.92 21.62 8.55
N GLN A 202 23.29 20.58 9.30
CA GLN A 202 23.10 19.19 8.91
C GLN A 202 21.65 18.73 9.16
N MET A 203 21.10 17.97 8.22
CA MET A 203 19.74 17.43 8.31
C MET A 203 19.58 16.44 9.47
N ILE A 204 18.47 16.57 10.21
CA ILE A 204 18.11 15.66 11.28
C ILE A 204 17.22 14.53 10.75
N PHE A 205 17.59 13.30 11.09
CA PHE A 205 16.91 12.09 10.65
C PHE A 205 16.28 11.32 11.81
N ARG A 206 15.21 10.57 11.53
CA ARG A 206 14.62 9.60 12.46
C ARG A 206 14.49 8.24 11.82
N ARG A 207 14.65 7.20 12.63
CA ARG A 207 14.47 5.79 12.22
C ARG A 207 13.01 5.38 12.42
N GLN A 208 12.48 4.59 11.48
CA GLN A 208 11.16 3.99 11.54
C GLN A 208 11.29 2.50 11.23
N TYR A 209 10.74 1.66 12.10
CA TYR A 209 10.67 0.21 11.88
C TYR A 209 9.40 -0.15 11.11
N GLN A 210 9.57 -0.82 9.97
CA GLN A 210 8.47 -1.32 9.14
C GLN A 210 8.10 -2.74 9.56
N LYS A 211 7.02 -2.88 10.33
CA LYS A 211 6.57 -4.18 10.88
C LYS A 211 6.39 -5.28 9.82
N LYS A 212 5.86 -4.92 8.63
CA LYS A 212 5.57 -5.90 7.56
C LYS A 212 6.81 -6.41 6.84
N SER A 213 7.84 -5.59 6.69
CA SER A 213 9.06 -5.94 5.97
C SER A 213 10.24 -6.27 6.90
N GLY A 214 10.05 -6.12 8.21
CA GLY A 214 11.09 -6.32 9.22
C GLY A 214 12.25 -5.30 9.15
N ARG A 215 12.09 -4.22 8.39
CA ARG A 215 13.20 -3.31 8.02
C ARG A 215 13.16 -1.99 8.75
N TRP A 216 14.35 -1.46 9.05
CA TRP A 216 14.51 -0.07 9.45
C TRP A 216 14.61 0.83 8.22
N THR A 217 13.85 1.92 8.22
CA THR A 217 13.97 3.00 7.25
C THR A 217 14.28 4.31 7.94
N VAL A 218 14.98 5.20 7.25
CA VAL A 218 15.30 6.55 7.73
C VAL A 218 14.45 7.56 6.98
N TYR A 219 14.00 8.61 7.66
CA TYR A 219 13.34 9.75 7.04
C TYR A 219 13.83 11.05 7.67
N SER A 220 13.85 12.13 6.89
CA SER A 220 14.20 13.46 7.38
C SER A 220 13.05 14.03 8.21
N LEU A 221 13.37 14.58 9.37
CA LEU A 221 12.40 15.34 10.16
C LEU A 221 12.18 16.68 9.47
N LYS A 222 10.93 17.16 9.44
CA LYS A 222 10.58 18.49 8.91
C LYS A 222 10.49 19.50 10.05
N VAL A 223 10.90 20.75 9.81
CA VAL A 223 10.78 21.88 10.76
C VAL A 223 9.38 21.94 11.31
N VAL A 224 9.17 22.09 12.62
CA VAL A 224 7.84 22.07 13.28
C VAL A 224 6.76 22.88 12.56
N LYS A 225 5.51 22.37 12.56
CA LYS A 225 4.35 23.07 11.99
C LYS A 225 4.18 24.43 12.66
N ASP A 226 3.81 25.43 11.88
CA ASP A 226 3.44 26.74 12.38
C ASP A 226 1.97 27.03 12.09
N TYR A 227 1.30 27.74 12.98
CA TYR A 227 -0.11 28.06 12.84
C TYR A 227 -0.36 29.57 12.77
N SER A 228 0.66 30.31 12.31
CA SER A 228 0.66 31.77 12.20
C SER A 228 -0.45 32.30 11.28
N TYR A 229 -0.83 31.52 10.27
CA TYR A 229 -1.90 31.83 9.33
C TYR A 229 -3.31 31.76 9.94
N ILE A 230 -3.50 31.10 11.10
CA ILE A 230 -4.83 30.97 11.73
C ILE A 230 -5.35 32.33 12.20
N PRO A 231 -4.59 33.14 12.98
CA PRO A 231 -4.97 34.51 13.30
C PRO A 231 -5.35 35.35 12.08
N ASP A 232 -4.60 35.25 10.97
CA ASP A 232 -4.90 36.01 9.75
C ASP A 232 -6.23 35.59 9.12
N LEU A 233 -6.50 34.28 9.07
CA LEU A 233 -7.79 33.75 8.62
C LEU A 233 -8.94 34.24 9.52
N GLN A 234 -8.77 34.21 10.84
CA GLN A 234 -9.76 34.70 11.80
C GLN A 234 -10.02 36.21 11.60
N ALA A 235 -8.95 37.01 11.47
CA ALA A 235 -9.05 38.44 11.21
C ALA A 235 -9.75 38.73 9.88
N ALA A 236 -9.43 37.98 8.82
CA ALA A 236 -10.09 38.10 7.52
C ALA A 236 -11.59 37.76 7.59
N ILE A 237 -11.97 36.72 8.35
CA ILE A 237 -13.37 36.37 8.60
C ILE A 237 -14.06 37.52 9.33
N LEU A 238 -13.49 38.02 10.42
CA LEU A 238 -14.06 39.11 11.21
C LEU A 238 -14.23 40.38 10.37
N ARG A 239 -13.20 40.79 9.61
CA ARG A 239 -13.29 41.94 8.69
C ARG A 239 -14.41 41.76 7.68
N LYS A 240 -14.52 40.58 7.05
CA LYS A 240 -15.62 40.28 6.11
C LYS A 240 -16.99 40.33 6.79
N ARG A 241 -17.10 39.92 8.05
CA ARG A 241 -18.37 39.99 8.81
C ARG A 241 -18.73 41.42 9.20
N LEU A 242 -17.77 42.25 9.60
CA LEU A 242 -18.00 43.64 9.98
C LEU A 242 -18.50 44.49 8.80
N HIS A 243 -18.02 44.22 7.60
CA HIS A 243 -18.45 44.93 6.37
C HIS A 243 -19.67 44.26 5.71
N SER A 244 -20.26 43.22 6.31
CA SER A 244 -21.41 42.54 5.75
C SER A 244 -22.70 43.20 6.23
N GLU A 245 -23.47 43.77 5.31
CA GLU A 245 -24.80 44.35 5.59
C GLU A 245 -25.87 43.29 5.97
N ARG A 246 -25.50 42.00 5.96
CA ARG A 246 -26.42 40.88 6.24
C ARG A 246 -26.00 40.11 7.50
N GLY A 247 -26.98 39.79 8.35
CA GLY A 247 -26.80 38.90 9.50
C GLY A 247 -26.30 37.50 9.12
N LEU A 248 -25.84 36.72 10.09
CA LEU A 248 -25.45 35.33 9.84
C LEU A 248 -26.68 34.56 9.35
N PRO A 249 -26.65 33.94 8.16
CA PRO A 249 -27.80 33.23 7.64
C PRO A 249 -28.13 32.04 8.56
N ARG A 250 -29.34 32.03 9.14
CA ARG A 250 -29.83 30.91 9.97
C ARG A 250 -30.02 29.61 9.16
N ARG A 251 -30.25 29.74 7.85
CA ARG A 251 -30.45 28.61 6.94
C ARG A 251 -29.61 28.83 5.68
N ARG A 252 -28.68 27.92 5.42
CA ARG A 252 -27.85 27.94 4.20
C ARG A 252 -28.67 27.28 3.09
N ILE A 253 -28.88 28.00 1.99
CA ILE A 253 -29.45 27.41 0.77
C ILE A 253 -28.47 26.33 0.28
N LEU A 254 -28.98 25.13 -0.01
CA LEU A 254 -28.16 24.06 -0.58
C LEU A 254 -27.65 24.49 -1.94
N ARG A 255 -26.39 24.20 -2.24
CA ARG A 255 -25.88 24.43 -3.60
C ARG A 255 -26.54 23.44 -4.57
N PRO A 256 -26.63 23.77 -5.86
CA PRO A 256 -27.19 22.85 -6.86
C PRO A 256 -26.48 21.48 -6.90
N ASP A 257 -25.19 21.45 -6.57
CA ASP A 257 -24.33 20.26 -6.51
C ASP A 257 -24.23 19.63 -5.11
N ASP A 258 -24.98 20.11 -4.12
CA ASP A 258 -24.94 19.57 -2.76
C ASP A 258 -25.59 18.17 -2.76
N PRO A 259 -24.89 17.11 -2.29
CA PRO A 259 -25.41 15.74 -2.35
C PRO A 259 -26.68 15.52 -1.53
N ARG A 260 -27.00 16.42 -0.58
CA ARG A 260 -28.28 16.39 0.15
C ARG A 260 -29.49 16.67 -0.75
N THR A 261 -29.28 17.25 -1.94
CA THR A 261 -30.34 17.45 -2.93
C THR A 261 -30.82 16.14 -3.55
N LEU A 262 -30.02 15.07 -3.46
CA LEU A 262 -30.33 13.74 -4.00
C LEU A 262 -31.36 12.96 -3.17
N GLY A 263 -31.76 13.48 -2.01
CA GLY A 263 -32.71 12.81 -1.10
C GLY A 263 -32.05 11.78 -0.19
N LEU A 264 -32.87 10.88 0.37
CA LEU A 264 -32.39 9.79 1.22
C LEU A 264 -31.75 8.68 0.38
N LEU A 265 -30.77 7.97 0.95
CA LEU A 265 -30.09 6.85 0.28
C LEU A 265 -31.02 5.72 -0.19
N PRO A 266 -32.04 5.30 0.59
CA PRO A 266 -32.96 4.25 0.14
C PRO A 266 -33.87 4.76 -0.99
N ASN A 267 -33.90 4.02 -2.09
CA ASN A 267 -34.84 4.26 -3.20
C ASN A 267 -36.25 3.70 -2.92
N VAL A 268 -36.45 3.08 -1.75
CA VAL A 268 -37.72 2.52 -1.31
C VAL A 268 -38.14 3.18 0.00
N PRO A 269 -39.44 3.41 0.22
CA PRO A 269 -39.91 3.93 1.49
C PRO A 269 -39.51 2.97 2.62
N PRO A 270 -39.12 3.49 3.81
CA PRO A 270 -38.84 2.63 4.93
C PRO A 270 -40.11 1.85 5.33
N PRO A 271 -40.01 0.56 5.68
CA PRO A 271 -41.12 -0.15 6.31
C PRO A 271 -41.50 0.55 7.63
N SER A 272 -42.69 0.27 8.15
CA SER A 272 -43.13 0.88 9.41
C SER A 272 -42.17 0.51 10.55
N ILE A 273 -42.07 1.40 11.54
CA ILE A 273 -41.26 1.16 12.74
C ILE A 273 -41.67 -0.17 13.39
N ASP A 274 -42.97 -0.46 13.44
CA ASP A 274 -43.50 -1.71 14.02
C ASP A 274 -43.02 -2.95 13.27
N THR A 275 -43.03 -2.96 11.93
CA THR A 275 -42.51 -4.07 11.12
C THR A 275 -41.00 -4.26 11.31
N ILE A 276 -40.24 -3.18 11.48
CA ILE A 276 -38.81 -3.26 11.76
C ILE A 276 -38.59 -3.87 13.16
N ILE A 277 -39.32 -3.41 14.18
CA ILE A 277 -39.25 -3.94 15.55
C ILE A 277 -39.60 -5.44 15.57
N GLU A 278 -40.69 -5.85 14.92
CA GLU A 278 -41.09 -7.27 14.82
C GLU A 278 -40.02 -8.13 14.14
N SER A 279 -39.35 -7.61 13.11
CA SER A 279 -38.27 -8.34 12.44
C SER A 279 -37.05 -8.58 13.34
N HIS A 280 -36.77 -7.68 14.30
CA HIS A 280 -35.72 -7.84 15.30
C HIS A 280 -36.07 -8.87 16.39
N VAL A 281 -37.35 -9.21 16.56
CA VAL A 281 -37.82 -10.19 17.56
C VAL A 281 -37.59 -11.63 17.11
N SER A 282 -37.24 -11.90 15.84
CA SER A 282 -37.05 -13.27 15.36
C SER A 282 -35.59 -13.72 15.27
N ARG A 283 -35.36 -14.93 15.82
CA ARG A 283 -34.13 -15.76 15.85
C ARG A 283 -33.09 -15.40 16.90
N GLY A 284 -33.47 -15.47 18.19
CA GLY A 284 -32.48 -15.86 19.19
C GLY A 284 -32.72 -15.56 20.67
N LEU A 285 -33.63 -14.68 21.08
CA LEU A 285 -33.81 -14.37 22.51
C LEU A 285 -35.25 -14.02 22.85
N GLY A 286 -35.76 -14.68 23.89
CA GLY A 286 -37.01 -14.30 24.56
C GLY A 286 -36.97 -12.85 25.03
N MET A 287 -38.16 -12.27 25.16
CA MET A 287 -38.49 -10.89 25.57
C MET A 287 -37.39 -10.20 26.40
N ASN A 288 -36.47 -9.51 25.73
CA ASN A 288 -35.53 -8.60 26.39
C ASN A 288 -35.88 -7.18 25.97
N THR A 289 -36.46 -6.46 26.93
CA THR A 289 -36.81 -5.04 26.90
C THR A 289 -35.55 -4.17 26.82
N TRP A 290 -34.96 -4.05 25.62
CA TRP A 290 -33.99 -3.01 25.35
C TRP A 290 -34.73 -1.68 25.14
N LYS A 291 -34.89 -0.92 26.22
CA LYS A 291 -35.23 0.51 26.13
C LYS A 291 -34.07 1.22 25.43
N PHE A 292 -34.26 1.59 24.16
CA PHE A 292 -33.43 2.61 23.53
C PHE A 292 -33.71 3.94 24.26
N GLN A 293 -32.73 4.42 25.05
CA GLN A 293 -32.72 5.82 25.47
C GLN A 293 -32.25 6.66 24.28
N LEU A 294 -33.14 7.57 23.84
CA LEU A 294 -32.83 8.69 22.96
C LEU A 294 -31.89 9.69 23.65
#